data_AF-A0A1Z5KYC6-F1
#
_entry.id   AF-A0A1Z5KYC6-F1
#
_cell.length_a   1.000
_cell.length_b   1.000
_cell.length_c   1.000
_cell.angle_alpha   90.00
_cell.angle_beta   90.00
_cell.angle_gamma   90.00
#
_symmetry.space_group_name_H-M   'P 1'
#
loop_
_entity.id
_entity.type
_entity.pdbx_description
1 polymer ?
#
loop_
_entity_poly.entity_id
_entity_poly.type
_entity_poly.pdbx_seq_one_letter_code
_entity_poly.pdbx_strand_id
1 'polypeptide(L)'
;MSGVHLSNEDREYGKGSKDFIVATPEEFVSRFGGHHVINKILIANNGIAAVKCMRSIRRWSYEMFSNDKAIRFVVMVTPEDLNANAEYIKLAD
;
A
#
# COMPACT_ATOMS: atom_id res chain seq x y z
N MET A 1 -9.78 38.64 26.14
CA MET A 1 -10.05 37.56 25.16
C MET A 1 -8.69 37.00 24.78
N SER A 2 -8.31 35.90 25.41
CA SER A 2 -6.96 35.34 25.48
C SER A 2 -6.41 34.93 24.10
N GLY A 3 -5.22 35.42 23.77
CA GLY A 3 -4.45 34.96 22.63
C GLY A 3 -4.08 33.48 22.80
N VAL A 4 -4.18 32.73 21.71
CA VAL A 4 -3.85 31.30 21.67
C VAL A 4 -2.34 31.16 21.88
N HIS A 5 -1.95 30.77 23.09
CA HIS A 5 -0.57 30.40 23.39
C HIS A 5 -0.41 28.93 22.96
N LEU A 6 -0.04 28.72 21.70
CA LEU A 6 0.38 27.40 21.22
C LEU A 6 1.67 27.04 21.94
N SER A 7 1.66 25.92 22.66
CA SER A 7 2.83 25.41 23.35
C SER A 7 3.90 25.02 22.32
N ASN A 8 5.17 24.99 22.70
CA ASN A 8 6.22 24.52 21.80
C ASN A 8 6.03 23.03 21.41
N GLU A 9 5.31 22.25 22.22
CA GLU A 9 4.93 20.86 21.93
C GLU A 9 3.93 20.78 20.75
N ASP A 10 2.95 21.69 20.67
CA ASP A 10 1.99 21.75 19.56
C ASP A 10 2.65 22.09 18.21
N ARG A 11 3.78 22.81 18.25
CA ARG A 11 4.60 23.10 17.07
C ARG A 11 5.42 21.90 16.58
N GLU A 12 5.78 20.97 17.47
CA GLU A 12 6.49 19.75 17.09
C GLU A 12 5.56 18.71 16.43
N TYR A 13 4.30 18.63 16.86
CA TYR A 13 3.30 17.76 16.22
C TYR A 13 2.96 18.15 14.77
N GLY A 14 3.20 19.41 14.38
CA GLY A 14 2.99 19.89 13.00
C GLY A 14 4.12 19.53 12.02
N LYS A 15 5.22 18.92 12.49
CA LYS A 15 6.44 18.69 11.70
C LYS A 15 6.64 17.25 11.21
N GLY A 16 5.74 16.33 11.53
CA GLY A 16 5.95 14.89 11.29
C GLY A 16 5.43 14.32 9.96
N SER A 17 4.73 15.09 9.13
CA SER A 17 3.91 14.49 8.06
C SER A 17 4.57 14.40 6.67
N LYS A 18 5.79 14.91 6.48
CA LYS A 18 6.42 14.97 5.14
C LYS A 18 7.58 14.00 4.89
N ASP A 19 8.14 13.34 5.90
CA ASP A 19 9.38 12.56 5.74
C ASP A 19 9.21 11.06 6.07
N PHE A 20 8.02 10.50 5.85
CA PHE A 20 7.73 9.09 6.14
C PHE A 20 7.70 8.19 4.88
N ILE A 21 8.15 8.69 3.73
CA ILE A 21 8.29 7.85 2.53
C ILE A 21 9.56 7.00 2.71
N VAL A 22 9.40 5.68 2.61
CA VAL A 22 10.50 4.71 2.62
C VAL A 22 10.73 4.21 1.19
N ALA A 23 11.97 3.88 0.82
CA ALA A 23 12.26 3.57 -0.57
C ALA A 23 11.77 2.17 -0.98
N THR A 24 11.73 1.21 -0.04
CA THR A 24 11.52 -0.21 -0.33
C THR A 24 10.76 -0.95 0.79
N PRO A 25 10.07 -2.07 0.49
CA PRO A 25 9.45 -2.90 1.52
C PRO A 25 10.45 -3.45 2.55
N GLU A 26 11.69 -3.73 2.16
CA GLU A 26 12.77 -4.15 3.06
C GLU A 26 13.04 -3.10 4.14
N GLU A 27 13.17 -1.84 3.71
CA GLU A 27 13.40 -0.71 4.59
C GLU A 27 12.20 -0.46 5.50
N PHE A 28 10.97 -0.58 4.96
CA PHE A 28 9.75 -0.51 5.75
C PHE A 28 9.76 -1.55 6.88
N VAL A 29 9.96 -2.82 6.54
CA VAL A 29 9.94 -3.91 7.52
C VAL A 29 11.01 -3.71 8.60
N SER A 30 12.23 -3.32 8.21
CA SER A 30 13.30 -3.04 9.18
C SER A 30 12.97 -1.87 10.11
N ARG A 31 12.41 -0.76 9.58
CA ARG A 31 12.10 0.44 10.37
C ARG A 31 10.93 0.21 11.34
N PHE A 32 9.97 -0.63 10.98
CA PHE A 32 8.79 -0.93 11.80
C PHE A 32 8.94 -2.17 12.68
N GLY A 33 10.13 -2.77 12.76
CA GLY A 33 10.39 -3.93 13.62
C GLY A 33 9.73 -5.23 13.13
N GLY A 34 9.44 -5.34 11.83
CA GLY A 34 8.98 -6.58 11.23
C GLY A 34 10.12 -7.56 10.96
N HIS A 35 9.77 -8.83 10.70
CA HIS A 35 10.76 -9.91 10.53
C HIS A 35 10.76 -10.56 9.15
N HIS A 36 9.74 -10.29 8.33
CA HIS A 36 9.58 -10.93 7.03
C HIS A 36 9.13 -9.93 5.98
N VAL A 37 9.87 -9.84 4.89
CA VAL A 37 9.58 -8.93 3.78
C VAL A 37 8.71 -9.63 2.75
N ILE A 38 7.58 -9.02 2.43
CA ILE A 38 6.64 -9.51 1.42
C ILE A 38 6.68 -8.58 0.22
N ASN A 39 7.34 -9.01 -0.85
CA ASN A 39 7.44 -8.24 -2.10
C ASN A 39 6.45 -8.70 -3.18
N LYS A 40 5.83 -9.86 -2.99
CA LYS A 40 4.94 -10.49 -3.96
C LYS A 40 3.85 -11.27 -3.25
N ILE A 41 2.61 -11.07 -3.68
CA ILE A 41 1.41 -11.69 -3.12
C ILE A 41 0.72 -12.50 -4.20
N LEU A 42 0.42 -13.76 -3.92
CA LEU A 42 -0.50 -14.57 -4.72
C LEU A 42 -1.93 -14.34 -4.23
N ILE A 43 -2.83 -13.92 -5.12
CA ILE A 43 -4.26 -13.83 -4.84
C ILE A 43 -4.93 -15.10 -5.34
N ALA A 44 -5.28 -15.98 -4.41
CA ALA A 44 -6.07 -17.19 -4.65
C ALA A 44 -7.58 -16.88 -4.59
N ASN A 45 -8.01 -15.84 -5.30
CA ASN A 45 -9.40 -15.40 -5.39
C ASN A 45 -9.58 -14.59 -6.69
N ASN A 46 -10.83 -14.38 -7.12
CA ASN A 46 -11.16 -13.61 -8.32
C ASN A 46 -12.11 -12.44 -8.01
N GLY A 47 -12.71 -11.88 -9.05
CA GLY A 47 -13.78 -10.88 -8.95
C GLY A 47 -13.43 -9.68 -8.06
N ILE A 48 -14.43 -9.21 -7.30
CA ILE A 48 -14.31 -7.99 -6.49
C ILE A 48 -13.29 -8.11 -5.35
N ALA A 49 -13.09 -9.32 -4.82
CA ALA A 49 -12.13 -9.56 -3.75
C ALA A 49 -10.70 -9.29 -4.24
N ALA A 50 -10.34 -9.81 -5.42
CA ALA A 50 -9.05 -9.56 -6.04
C ALA A 50 -8.85 -8.07 -6.38
N VAL A 51 -9.86 -7.43 -6.98
CA VAL A 51 -9.81 -6.00 -7.32
C VAL A 51 -9.61 -5.13 -6.08
N LYS A 52 -10.40 -5.36 -5.02
CA LYS A 52 -10.32 -4.54 -3.80
C LYS A 52 -8.99 -4.75 -3.08
N CYS A 53 -8.50 -5.98 -3.01
CA CYS A 53 -7.20 -6.30 -2.42
C CYS A 53 -6.09 -5.49 -3.11
N MET A 54 -5.96 -5.63 -4.44
CA MET A 54 -4.93 -4.92 -5.21
C MET A 54 -5.05 -3.40 -5.09
N ARG A 55 -6.24 -2.82 -5.29
CA ARG A 55 -6.43 -1.37 -5.21
C ARG A 55 -6.09 -0.80 -3.83
N SER A 56 -6.43 -1.52 -2.77
CA SER A 56 -6.17 -1.05 -1.40
C SER A 56 -4.67 -1.07 -1.08
N ILE A 57 -4.00 -2.19 -1.40
CA ILE A 57 -2.57 -2.31 -1.15
C ILE A 57 -1.79 -1.39 -2.07
N ARG A 58 -2.13 -1.26 -3.36
CA ARG A 58 -1.46 -0.32 -4.27
C ARG A 58 -1.58 1.14 -3.82
N ARG A 59 -2.75 1.55 -3.34
CA ARG A 59 -2.94 2.89 -2.76
C ARG A 59 -2.02 3.10 -1.56
N TRP A 60 -2.00 2.15 -0.62
CA TRP A 60 -1.11 2.19 0.53
C TRP A 60 0.37 2.18 0.10
N SER A 61 0.74 1.35 -0.87
CA SER A 61 2.10 1.29 -1.41
C SER A 61 2.52 2.62 -2.04
N TYR A 62 1.62 3.31 -2.73
CA TYR A 62 1.90 4.64 -3.25
C TYR A 62 2.10 5.65 -2.12
N GLU A 63 1.26 5.62 -1.08
CA GLU A 63 1.38 6.50 0.08
C GLU A 63 2.70 6.26 0.86
N MET A 64 3.18 5.02 0.95
CA MET A 64 4.39 4.65 1.72
C MET A 64 5.69 4.69 0.91
N PHE A 65 5.65 4.25 -0.34
CA PHE A 65 6.83 4.03 -1.19
C PHE A 65 6.93 5.00 -2.36
N SER A 66 5.92 5.86 -2.57
CA SER A 66 5.74 6.62 -3.82
C SER A 66 5.77 5.73 -5.08
N ASN A 67 5.42 4.45 -4.89
CA ASN A 67 5.45 3.40 -5.91
C ASN A 67 4.30 2.42 -5.64
N ASP A 68 3.25 2.48 -6.47
CA ASP A 68 2.08 1.62 -6.35
C ASP A 68 2.40 0.14 -6.65
N LYS A 69 3.50 -0.13 -7.36
CA LYS A 69 4.00 -1.47 -7.70
C LYS A 69 5.13 -1.96 -6.79
N ALA A 70 5.35 -1.30 -5.64
CA ALA A 70 6.32 -1.78 -4.64
C ALA A 70 6.01 -3.21 -4.16
N ILE A 71 4.71 -3.57 -4.11
CA ILE A 71 4.22 -4.92 -3.83
C ILE A 71 3.61 -5.50 -5.11
N ARG A 72 4.12 -6.64 -5.58
CA ARG A 72 3.67 -7.28 -6.82
C ARG A 72 2.52 -8.24 -6.58
N PHE A 73 1.59 -8.33 -7.52
CA PHE A 73 0.47 -9.26 -7.46
C PHE A 73 0.55 -10.33 -8.54
N VAL A 74 0.49 -11.59 -8.11
CA VAL A 74 0.22 -12.74 -8.96
C VAL A 74 -1.21 -13.17 -8.70
N VAL A 75 -1.99 -13.43 -9.75
CA VAL A 75 -3.40 -13.84 -9.62
C VAL A 75 -3.61 -15.19 -10.29
N MET A 76 -4.52 -15.98 -9.73
CA MET A 76 -5.03 -17.18 -10.40
C MET A 76 -6.20 -16.78 -11.30
N VAL A 77 -6.25 -17.36 -12.50
CA VAL A 77 -7.28 -17.04 -13.49
C VAL A 77 -7.89 -18.33 -14.02
N THR A 78 -9.21 -18.46 -13.92
CA THR A 78 -9.92 -19.57 -14.56
C THR A 78 -10.25 -19.22 -16.02
N PRO A 79 -10.53 -20.21 -16.89
CA PRO A 79 -10.94 -19.93 -18.26
C PRO A 79 -12.17 -19.02 -18.36
N GLU A 80 -13.11 -19.13 -17.42
CA GLU A 80 -14.32 -18.31 -17.36
C GLU A 80 -13.99 -16.83 -17.09
N ASP A 81 -13.08 -16.58 -16.14
CA ASP A 81 -12.62 -15.22 -15.83
C ASP A 81 -11.91 -14.57 -17.03
N LEU A 82 -11.12 -15.36 -17.78
CA LEU A 82 -10.45 -14.90 -18.99
C LEU A 82 -11.47 -14.57 -20.11
N ASN A 83 -12.45 -15.44 -20.33
CA ASN A 83 -13.51 -15.24 -21.32
C ASN A 83 -14.40 -14.05 -20.97
N ALA A 84 -14.65 -13.80 -19.69
CA ALA A 84 -15.39 -12.63 -19.20
C ALA A 84 -14.57 -11.34 -19.21
N ASN A 85 -13.27 -11.39 -19.57
CA ASN A 85 -12.34 -10.26 -19.55
C ASN A 85 -12.30 -9.57 -18.17
N ALA A 86 -12.25 -10.38 -17.11
CA ALA A 86 -12.38 -9.92 -15.74
C ALA A 86 -11.33 -8.86 -15.38
N GLU A 87 -11.76 -7.79 -14.70
CA GLU A 87 -10.94 -6.60 -14.44
C GLU A 87 -9.65 -6.91 -13.68
N TYR A 88 -9.72 -7.82 -12.71
CA TYR A 88 -8.59 -8.15 -11.85
C TYR A 88 -7.40 -8.73 -12.64
N ILE A 89 -7.64 -9.36 -13.80
CA ILE A 89 -6.58 -9.88 -14.68
C ILE A 89 -5.70 -8.73 -15.21
N LYS A 90 -6.31 -7.58 -15.54
CA LYS A 90 -5.60 -6.40 -16.06
C LYS A 90 -4.89 -5.61 -14.97
N LEU A 91 -5.32 -5.77 -13.73
CA LEU A 91 -4.74 -5.10 -12.57
C LEU A 91 -3.50 -5.83 -12.04
N ALA A 92 -3.38 -7.14 -12.25
CA ALA A 92 -2.22 -7.94 -11.85
C ALA A 92 -0.92 -7.49 -12.57
N ASP A 93 0.24 -7.89 -12.03
CA ASP A 93 1.57 -7.56 -12.57
C ASP A 93 2.16 -8.65 -13.48
#